data_AF-A0A0M0K564-F1
#
_entry.id   AF-A0A0M0K564-F1
#
_cell.length_a   1.000
_cell.length_b   1.000
_cell.length_c   1.000
_cell.angle_alpha   90.00
_cell.angle_beta   90.00
_cell.angle_gamma   90.00
#
_symmetry.space_group_name_H-M   'P 1'
#
loop_
_entity.id
_entity.type
_entity.pdbx_description
1 polymer ?
#
loop_
_entity_poly.entity_id
_entity_poly.type
_entity_poly.pdbx_seq_one_letter_code
_entity_poly.pdbx_strand_id
1 'polypeptide(L)'
;MIVLGSLPTARAVCMHCKDTIAPTHADAACPLVANIAANAQIFSAKTLGSAPTVTYSLTHELAAHFTRPVLDAIMGIACAPCQGAIVDLKATAYAAANAVVKAAMYGHCSFAEASAELAERLDGANQALEVDKIRGAMESLRLSAESVVYSSSGALAFIWAKVSNVPSKRDDPTFKLEVGKAKATSHTATLVRPKTEGEFYEMIHYFIIVIVALGMASATIVMKFFDDVVYGALRMKEPWKVAHELLMVYFREIDIDPQRAMQMGNVFRRGGQDTLLSEARRNDAAFFCAGGANLQLGGAPIDTSKDPKDLKPNGKGDDKSKRPCADFNAGRPCKQLKPDGSCVFAHACNQFVSDKGPNGYCFGPHARCAGCSYDDAKKLRVAAK
;
A
#
# COMPACT_ATOMS: atom_id res chain seq x y z
N MET A 1 59.02 24.49 34.57
CA MET A 1 58.49 23.32 33.86
C MET A 1 57.13 23.01 34.46
N ILE A 2 56.06 23.63 33.94
CA ILE A 2 54.70 23.41 34.42
C ILE A 2 54.12 22.26 33.62
N VAL A 3 53.79 21.18 34.31
CA VAL A 3 53.09 20.02 33.78
C VAL A 3 51.68 20.46 33.42
N LEU A 4 51.44 20.72 32.13
CA LEU A 4 50.10 20.79 31.54
C LEU A 4 49.54 19.37 31.53
N GLY A 5 49.02 18.96 32.69
CA GLY A 5 48.30 17.71 32.88
C GLY A 5 47.13 17.65 31.91
N SER A 6 47.06 16.51 31.22
CA SER A 6 46.03 16.07 30.29
C SER A 6 44.63 16.36 30.84
N LEU A 7 44.05 17.49 30.43
CA LEU A 7 42.60 17.68 30.53
C LEU A 7 41.96 16.58 29.69
N PRO A 8 41.01 15.80 30.22
CA PRO A 8 40.24 14.90 29.38
C PRO A 8 39.53 15.77 28.34
N THR A 9 39.97 15.70 27.08
CA THR A 9 39.21 16.25 25.96
C THR A 9 37.87 15.56 25.99
N ALA A 10 36.84 16.25 26.49
CA ALA A 10 35.46 15.83 26.34
C ALA A 10 35.25 15.63 24.85
N ARG A 11 35.18 14.37 24.41
CA ARG A 11 34.91 14.05 23.02
C ARG A 11 33.51 14.59 22.75
N ALA A 12 33.44 15.66 21.97
CA ALA A 12 32.17 16.25 21.57
C ALA A 12 31.42 15.20 20.75
N VAL A 13 30.42 14.56 21.37
CA VAL A 13 29.51 13.65 20.71
C VAL A 13 28.65 14.47 19.77
N CYS A 14 28.59 14.08 18.50
CA CYS A 14 27.80 14.79 17.50
C CYS A 14 26.35 14.94 17.99
N MET A 15 25.84 16.17 18.05
CA MET A 15 24.50 16.45 18.58
C MET A 15 23.39 15.80 17.76
N HIS A 16 23.65 15.57 16.48
CA HIS A 16 22.68 15.04 15.52
C HIS A 16 22.67 13.51 15.45
N CYS A 17 23.81 12.88 15.20
CA CYS A 17 23.88 11.42 15.05
C CYS A 17 24.30 10.68 16.33
N LYS A 18 24.65 11.39 17.40
CA LYS A 18 25.11 10.80 18.67
C LYS A 18 26.28 9.82 18.49
N ASP A 19 27.22 10.15 17.60
CA ASP A 19 28.38 9.34 17.23
C ASP A 19 28.05 7.94 16.65
N THR A 20 26.83 7.73 16.17
CA THR A 20 26.44 6.47 15.51
C THR A 20 27.02 6.32 14.09
N ILE A 21 27.55 7.40 13.50
CA ILE A 21 28.10 7.43 12.13
C ILE A 21 29.61 7.63 12.18
N ALA A 22 30.35 6.73 11.53
CA ALA A 22 31.79 6.80 11.37
C ALA A 22 32.21 7.38 10.00
N PRO A 23 33.38 8.03 9.90
CA PRO A 23 34.26 8.43 11.00
C PRO A 23 33.70 9.60 11.82
N THR A 24 34.37 9.93 12.92
CA THR A 24 34.04 11.12 13.73
C THR A 24 34.08 12.37 12.87
N HIS A 25 33.10 13.26 13.09
CA HIS A 25 32.86 14.46 12.29
C HIS A 25 32.37 15.59 13.19
N ALA A 26 32.50 16.83 12.71
CA ALA A 26 31.91 17.99 13.38
C ALA A 26 30.39 18.06 13.14
N ASP A 27 29.64 18.67 14.06
CA ASP A 27 28.18 18.81 13.97
C ASP A 27 27.71 19.42 12.65
N ALA A 28 28.37 20.49 12.20
CA ALA A 28 28.07 21.18 10.94
C ALA A 28 28.30 20.29 9.69
N ALA A 29 29.09 19.23 9.81
CA ALA A 29 29.40 18.28 8.75
C ALA A 29 28.72 16.91 8.98
N CYS A 30 27.70 16.85 9.85
CA CYS A 30 27.01 15.59 10.15
C CYS A 30 26.38 14.98 8.90
N PRO A 31 26.77 13.76 8.49
CA PRO A 31 26.24 13.13 7.27
C PRO A 31 24.73 12.91 7.30
N LEU A 32 24.15 12.70 8.50
CA LEU A 32 22.70 12.58 8.67
C LEU A 32 21.98 13.87 8.25
N VAL A 33 22.40 15.01 8.80
CA VAL A 33 21.77 16.31 8.53
C VAL A 33 22.02 16.76 7.09
N ALA A 34 23.26 16.57 6.60
CA ALA A 34 23.62 16.89 5.23
C ALA A 34 22.78 16.10 4.22
N ASN A 35 22.57 14.80 4.45
CA ASN A 35 21.74 13.97 3.57
C ASN A 35 20.26 14.37 3.59
N ILE A 36 19.69 14.64 4.77
CA ILE A 36 18.29 15.09 4.87
C ILE A 36 18.10 16.43 4.14
N ALA A 37 19.04 17.36 4.31
CA ALA A 37 19.01 18.64 3.60
C ALA A 37 19.13 18.46 2.08
N ALA A 38 20.04 17.61 1.61
CA ALA A 38 20.21 17.30 0.20
C ALA A 38 18.95 16.64 -0.40
N ASN A 39 18.30 15.73 0.33
CA ASN A 39 17.05 15.11 -0.10
C ASN A 39 15.93 16.15 -0.23
N ALA A 40 15.77 17.04 0.76
CA ALA A 40 14.78 18.11 0.70
C ALA A 40 14.96 19.00 -0.55
N GLN A 41 16.21 19.30 -0.92
CA GLN A 41 16.51 20.08 -2.12
C GLN A 41 16.08 19.37 -3.42
N ILE A 42 16.19 18.04 -3.48
CA ILE A 42 15.72 17.26 -4.64
C ILE A 42 14.21 17.45 -4.85
N PHE A 43 13.43 17.37 -3.76
CA PHE A 43 11.98 17.54 -3.83
C PHE A 43 11.55 18.99 -4.06
N SER A 44 12.25 19.98 -3.49
CA SER A 44 11.93 21.39 -3.69
C SER A 44 12.27 21.88 -5.10
N ALA A 45 13.39 21.44 -5.65
CA ALA A 45 13.81 21.78 -7.01
C ALA A 45 13.17 20.89 -8.09
N LYS A 46 12.50 19.79 -7.68
CA LYS A 46 11.92 18.77 -8.56
C LYS A 46 12.94 18.20 -9.54
N THR A 47 14.17 17.97 -9.05
CA THR A 47 15.30 17.57 -9.89
C THR A 47 15.21 16.10 -10.29
N LEU A 48 14.50 15.81 -11.36
CA LEU A 48 14.40 14.47 -11.94
C LEU A 48 15.78 14.03 -12.43
N GLY A 49 16.26 12.89 -11.93
CA GLY A 49 17.61 12.39 -12.24
C GLY A 49 18.45 12.12 -11.00
N SER A 50 18.24 12.92 -9.96
CA SER A 50 18.81 12.70 -8.63
C SER A 50 17.88 11.83 -7.80
N ALA A 51 18.44 10.92 -7.01
CA ALA A 51 17.65 10.11 -6.08
C ALA A 51 18.01 10.48 -4.64
N PRO A 52 17.02 10.55 -3.74
CA PRO A 52 17.29 10.77 -2.33
C PRO A 52 18.09 9.61 -1.75
N THR A 53 18.91 9.90 -0.74
CA THR A 53 19.76 8.93 -0.04
C THR A 53 19.37 8.86 1.42
N VAL A 54 19.13 7.64 1.90
CA VAL A 54 18.59 7.37 3.24
C VAL A 54 19.53 6.54 4.11
N THR A 55 20.78 6.39 3.69
CA THR A 55 21.81 5.50 4.26
C THR A 55 22.01 5.64 5.77
N TYR A 56 21.98 6.88 6.29
CA TYR A 56 22.22 7.16 7.71
C TYR A 56 20.93 7.42 8.50
N SER A 57 19.78 7.45 7.81
CA SER A 57 18.51 7.92 8.38
C SER A 57 17.52 6.78 8.64
N LEU A 58 17.65 5.66 7.93
CA LEU A 58 16.78 4.49 8.11
C LEU A 58 17.52 3.35 8.81
N THR A 59 16.78 2.59 9.61
CA THR A 59 17.25 1.30 10.14
C THR A 59 17.43 0.31 8.99
N HIS A 60 18.23 -0.75 9.23
CA HIS A 60 18.44 -1.80 8.23
C HIS A 60 17.13 -2.44 7.76
N GLU A 61 16.18 -2.64 8.68
CA GLU A 61 14.85 -3.18 8.38
C GLU A 61 14.10 -2.28 7.40
N LEU A 62 14.00 -0.97 7.67
CA LEU A 62 13.35 -0.02 6.75
C LEU A 62 14.10 0.11 5.43
N ALA A 63 15.43 0.19 5.46
CA ALA A 63 16.25 0.34 4.26
C ALA A 63 16.04 -0.80 3.25
N ALA A 64 15.73 -2.02 3.71
CA ALA A 64 15.42 -3.16 2.84
C ALA A 64 14.15 -2.95 2.01
N HIS A 65 13.19 -2.14 2.49
CA HIS A 65 11.95 -1.82 1.76
C HIS A 65 12.08 -0.55 0.90
N PHE A 66 13.03 0.32 1.22
CA PHE A 66 13.31 1.58 0.53
C PHE A 66 14.61 1.50 -0.28
N THR A 67 14.67 0.53 -1.18
CA THR A 67 15.79 0.34 -2.10
C THR A 67 15.91 1.52 -3.08
N ARG A 68 17.07 1.66 -3.72
CA ARG A 68 17.32 2.75 -4.68
C ARG A 68 16.23 2.90 -5.76
N PRO A 69 15.74 1.83 -6.43
CA PRO A 69 14.62 1.96 -7.38
C PRO A 69 13.31 2.46 -6.75
N VAL A 70 13.05 2.14 -5.48
CA VAL A 70 11.86 2.63 -4.75
C VAL A 70 12.01 4.12 -4.45
N LEU A 71 13.19 4.56 -4.02
CA LEU A 71 13.49 5.98 -3.76
C LEU A 71 13.41 6.81 -5.04
N ASP A 72 13.94 6.30 -6.15
CA ASP A 72 13.83 6.91 -7.47
C ASP A 72 12.34 7.02 -7.92
N ALA A 73 11.52 6.00 -7.64
CA ALA A 73 10.09 6.03 -7.92
C ALA A 73 9.32 7.03 -7.04
N ILE A 74 9.63 7.12 -5.74
CA ILE A 74 9.03 8.12 -4.84
C ILE A 74 9.33 9.52 -5.34
N MET A 75 10.58 9.78 -5.75
CA MET A 75 10.97 11.07 -6.35
C MET A 75 10.16 11.37 -7.61
N GLY A 76 10.04 10.40 -8.52
CA GLY A 76 9.20 10.52 -9.73
C GLY A 76 7.76 10.88 -9.40
N ILE A 77 7.09 10.06 -8.59
CA ILE A 77 5.68 10.25 -8.22
C ILE A 77 5.45 11.57 -7.49
N ALA A 78 6.33 11.96 -6.56
CA ALA A 78 6.20 13.21 -5.82
C ALA A 78 6.42 14.45 -6.70
N CYS A 79 7.32 14.36 -7.68
CA CYS A 79 7.63 15.45 -8.60
C CYS A 79 6.71 15.49 -9.84
N ALA A 80 5.82 14.49 -9.98
CA ALA A 80 4.88 14.42 -11.09
C ALA A 80 4.05 15.71 -11.21
N PRO A 81 3.69 16.14 -12.42
CA PRO A 81 2.72 17.21 -12.62
C PRO A 81 1.36 16.85 -12.01
N CYS A 82 0.49 17.84 -11.79
CA CYS A 82 -0.90 17.54 -11.45
C CYS A 82 -1.56 16.73 -12.58
N GLN A 83 -2.46 15.81 -12.23
CA GLN A 83 -3.17 15.02 -13.24
C GLN A 83 -3.89 15.94 -14.23
N GLY A 84 -3.66 15.73 -15.53
CA GLY A 84 -4.23 16.53 -16.61
C GLY A 84 -3.51 17.84 -16.92
N ALA A 85 -2.43 18.19 -16.19
CA ALA A 85 -1.60 19.35 -16.54
C ALA A 85 -0.65 19.03 -17.70
N ILE A 86 -0.49 19.98 -18.62
CA ILE A 86 0.52 19.88 -19.69
C ILE A 86 1.91 20.03 -19.06
N VAL A 87 2.81 19.10 -19.38
CA VAL A 87 4.20 19.15 -18.91
C VAL A 87 5.04 19.99 -19.84
N ASP A 88 5.66 21.03 -19.27
CA ASP A 88 6.73 21.75 -19.93
C ASP A 88 8.07 21.04 -19.71
N LEU A 89 8.51 20.26 -20.71
CA LEU A 89 9.80 19.57 -20.68
C LEU A 89 11.00 20.52 -20.83
N LYS A 90 10.79 21.80 -21.14
CA LYS A 90 11.85 22.82 -21.21
C LYS A 90 12.10 23.48 -19.85
N ALA A 91 11.28 23.20 -18.84
CA ALA A 91 11.49 23.69 -17.49
C ALA A 91 12.81 23.19 -16.89
N THR A 92 13.35 23.94 -15.92
CA THR A 92 14.63 23.63 -15.24
C THR A 92 14.64 22.24 -14.59
N ALA A 93 13.49 21.74 -14.15
CA ALA A 93 13.31 20.40 -13.60
C ALA A 93 13.71 19.26 -14.58
N TYR A 94 13.65 19.53 -15.90
CA TYR A 94 13.93 18.59 -16.98
C TYR A 94 15.16 18.98 -17.81
N ALA A 95 16.03 19.86 -17.30
CA ALA A 95 17.17 20.38 -18.04
C ALA A 95 18.15 19.28 -18.51
N ALA A 96 18.35 18.24 -17.69
CA ALA A 96 19.20 17.11 -18.07
C ALA A 96 18.46 16.14 -19.01
N ALA A 97 19.13 15.61 -20.04
CA ALA A 97 18.53 14.64 -20.96
C ALA A 97 17.98 13.39 -20.24
N ASN A 98 18.68 12.92 -19.19
CA ASN A 98 18.21 11.80 -18.38
C ASN A 98 16.96 12.13 -17.54
N ALA A 99 16.73 13.41 -17.22
CA ALA A 99 15.52 13.86 -16.53
C ALA A 99 14.28 13.65 -17.41
N VAL A 100 14.41 13.90 -18.71
CA VAL A 100 13.35 13.67 -19.71
C VAL A 100 13.03 12.18 -19.83
N VAL A 101 14.04 11.31 -19.80
CA VAL A 101 13.84 9.85 -19.78
C VAL A 101 13.06 9.42 -18.54
N LYS A 102 13.48 9.89 -17.35
CA LYS A 102 12.77 9.61 -16.09
C LYS A 102 11.34 10.17 -16.11
N ALA A 103 11.11 11.33 -16.72
CA ALA A 103 9.78 11.91 -16.87
C ALA A 103 8.84 10.95 -17.62
N ALA A 104 9.31 10.33 -18.71
CA ALA A 104 8.55 9.32 -19.43
C ALA A 104 8.34 8.04 -18.59
N MET A 105 9.39 7.55 -17.92
CA MET A 105 9.31 6.35 -17.09
C MET A 105 8.31 6.47 -15.93
N TYR A 106 8.16 7.66 -15.34
CA TYR A 106 7.22 7.93 -14.25
C TYR A 106 5.89 8.53 -14.72
N GLY A 107 5.63 8.55 -16.03
CA GLY A 107 4.34 8.95 -16.58
C GLY A 107 4.04 10.45 -16.50
N HIS A 108 5.06 11.32 -16.41
CA HIS A 108 4.87 12.77 -16.51
C HIS A 108 4.52 13.17 -17.93
N CYS A 109 5.11 12.50 -18.92
CA CYS A 109 4.84 12.68 -20.35
C CYS A 109 4.84 11.33 -21.05
N SER A 110 4.34 11.30 -22.28
CA SER A 110 4.42 10.10 -23.13
C SER A 110 5.84 9.88 -23.66
N PHE A 111 6.16 8.63 -24.01
CA PHE A 111 7.44 8.32 -24.70
C PHE A 111 7.60 9.06 -26.02
N ALA A 112 6.50 9.32 -26.73
CA ALA A 112 6.53 10.07 -27.98
C ALA A 112 6.94 11.53 -27.75
N GLU A 113 6.37 12.18 -26.74
CA GLU A 113 6.73 13.55 -26.34
C GLU A 113 8.18 13.63 -25.86
N ALA A 114 8.61 12.70 -25.00
CA ALA A 114 9.99 12.64 -24.53
C ALA A 114 10.98 12.40 -25.69
N SER A 115 10.64 11.52 -26.64
CA SER A 115 11.48 11.28 -27.81
C SER A 115 11.56 12.48 -28.74
N ALA A 116 10.46 13.22 -28.93
CA ALA A 116 10.42 14.43 -29.75
C ALA A 116 11.28 15.54 -29.12
N GLU A 117 11.15 15.76 -27.81
CA GLU A 117 11.95 16.74 -27.07
C GLU A 117 13.46 16.39 -27.11
N LEU A 118 13.83 15.12 -26.91
CA LEU A 118 15.23 14.70 -27.01
C LEU A 118 15.79 14.86 -28.43
N ALA A 119 14.98 14.66 -29.46
CA ALA A 119 15.37 14.91 -30.85
C ALA A 119 15.58 16.41 -31.12
N GLU A 120 14.68 17.28 -30.65
CA GLU A 120 14.84 18.74 -30.75
C GLU A 120 16.13 19.22 -30.06
N ARG A 121 16.45 18.67 -28.87
CA ARG A 121 17.71 18.97 -28.18
C ARG A 121 18.93 18.47 -28.93
N LEU A 122 18.83 17.33 -29.61
CA LEU A 122 19.92 16.78 -30.40
C LEU A 122 20.22 17.68 -31.61
N ASP A 123 19.19 18.20 -32.27
CA ASP A 123 19.33 19.12 -33.40
C ASP A 123 19.95 20.47 -32.98
N GLY A 124 19.68 20.93 -31.76
CA GLY A 124 20.25 22.14 -31.19
C GLY A 124 21.63 21.98 -30.52
N ALA A 125 22.16 20.76 -30.41
CA ALA A 125 23.39 20.50 -29.66
C ALA A 125 24.64 20.84 -30.49
N ASN A 126 25.48 21.72 -29.95
CA ASN A 126 26.69 22.20 -30.64
C ASN A 126 27.99 21.53 -30.15
N GLN A 127 27.92 20.75 -29.06
CA GLN A 127 29.08 20.07 -28.48
C GLN A 127 28.97 18.55 -28.59
N ALA A 128 30.05 17.88 -28.98
CA ALA A 128 30.08 16.41 -29.12
C ALA A 128 29.67 15.67 -27.83
N LEU A 129 30.10 16.18 -26.66
CA LEU A 129 29.74 15.58 -25.37
C LEU A 129 28.22 15.67 -25.07
N GLU A 130 27.56 16.76 -25.49
CA GLU A 130 26.12 16.92 -25.31
C GLU A 130 25.34 15.99 -26.22
N VAL A 131 25.79 15.90 -27.49
CA VAL A 131 25.26 14.99 -28.49
C VAL A 131 25.32 13.53 -28.00
N ASP A 132 26.43 13.10 -27.42
CA ASP A 132 26.58 11.73 -26.90
C ASP A 132 25.70 11.47 -25.68
N LYS A 133 25.55 12.44 -24.77
CA LYS A 133 24.63 12.33 -23.63
C LYS A 133 23.17 12.20 -24.08
N ILE A 134 22.76 12.98 -25.09
CA ILE A 134 21.39 12.94 -25.62
C ILE A 134 21.14 11.62 -26.36
N ARG A 135 22.09 11.15 -27.18
CA ARG A 135 21.99 9.82 -27.82
C ARG A 135 21.86 8.70 -26.79
N GLY A 136 22.68 8.73 -25.73
CA GLY A 136 22.58 7.76 -24.64
C GLY A 136 21.22 7.80 -23.94
N ALA A 137 20.65 8.99 -23.74
CA ALA A 137 19.31 9.15 -23.18
C ALA A 137 18.22 8.59 -24.10
N MET A 138 18.28 8.83 -25.42
CA MET A 138 17.33 8.28 -26.38
C MET A 138 17.37 6.74 -26.43
N GLU A 139 18.54 6.14 -26.35
CA GLU A 139 18.67 4.68 -26.29
C GLU A 139 18.10 4.13 -24.97
N SER A 140 18.40 4.79 -23.84
CA SER A 140 17.80 4.44 -22.55
C SER A 140 16.28 4.54 -22.56
N LEU A 141 15.73 5.55 -23.25
CA LEU A 141 14.29 5.75 -23.40
C LEU A 141 13.65 4.58 -24.15
N ARG A 142 14.27 4.13 -25.25
CA ARG A 142 13.82 2.97 -26.03
C ARG A 142 13.82 1.69 -25.22
N LEU A 143 14.87 1.44 -24.47
CA LEU A 143 14.99 0.27 -23.59
C LEU A 143 13.98 0.29 -22.42
N SER A 144 13.47 1.48 -22.06
CA SER A 144 12.56 1.67 -20.93
C SER A 144 11.08 1.72 -21.33
N ALA A 145 10.75 1.59 -22.62
CA ALA A 145 9.38 1.69 -23.14
C ALA A 145 8.37 0.73 -22.47
N GLU A 146 8.85 -0.39 -21.91
CA GLU A 146 8.03 -1.42 -21.27
C GLU A 146 7.84 -1.23 -19.75
N SER A 147 8.51 -0.26 -19.11
CA SER A 147 8.61 -0.16 -17.64
C SER A 147 7.88 1.04 -17.01
N VAL A 148 6.87 1.60 -17.70
CA VAL A 148 6.12 2.76 -17.20
C VAL A 148 5.52 2.50 -15.83
N VAL A 149 5.85 3.37 -14.88
CA VAL A 149 5.21 3.43 -13.57
C VAL A 149 3.93 4.24 -13.71
N TYR A 150 2.81 3.56 -13.93
CA TYR A 150 1.49 4.16 -13.78
C TYR A 150 1.13 4.21 -12.31
N SER A 151 1.28 5.36 -11.65
CA SER A 151 0.82 5.53 -10.28
C SER A 151 -0.60 6.07 -10.27
N SER A 152 -1.59 5.20 -10.07
CA SER A 152 -2.97 5.62 -9.73
C SER A 152 -3.10 6.22 -8.32
N SER A 153 -2.03 6.12 -7.51
CA SER A 153 -1.91 6.64 -6.15
C SER A 153 -0.69 7.54 -6.05
N GLY A 154 -0.76 8.63 -5.28
CA GLY A 154 0.38 9.53 -5.11
C GLY A 154 1.42 9.06 -4.11
N ALA A 155 2.39 9.94 -3.84
CA ALA A 155 3.61 9.60 -3.14
C ALA A 155 3.35 9.19 -1.68
N LEU A 156 2.41 9.84 -0.99
CA LEU A 156 2.13 9.54 0.42
C LEU A 156 1.49 8.16 0.56
N ALA A 157 0.49 7.85 -0.26
CA ALA A 157 -0.13 6.54 -0.29
C ALA A 157 0.87 5.44 -0.68
N PHE A 158 1.79 5.71 -1.61
CA PHE A 158 2.84 4.77 -2.01
C PHE A 158 3.83 4.49 -0.87
N ILE A 159 4.30 5.53 -0.17
CA ILE A 159 5.20 5.39 0.99
C ILE A 159 4.50 4.60 2.10
N TRP A 160 3.23 4.93 2.39
CA TRP A 160 2.45 4.20 3.39
C TRP A 160 2.31 2.71 3.05
N ALA A 161 2.02 2.38 1.79
CA ALA A 161 1.97 0.99 1.34
C ALA A 161 3.33 0.26 1.47
N LYS A 162 4.47 0.95 1.25
CA LYS A 162 5.79 0.33 1.48
C LYS A 162 6.05 0.12 2.98
N VAL A 163 5.71 1.10 3.82
CA VAL A 163 5.83 0.99 5.29
C VAL A 163 4.97 -0.14 5.84
N SER A 164 3.76 -0.32 5.32
CA SER A 164 2.84 -1.35 5.79
C SER A 164 3.36 -2.79 5.59
N ASN A 165 4.29 -2.97 4.65
CA ASN A 165 4.92 -4.26 4.40
C ASN A 165 6.00 -4.61 5.43
N VAL A 166 6.49 -3.65 6.23
CA VAL A 166 7.57 -3.87 7.18
C VAL A 166 7.11 -4.79 8.32
N PRO A 167 6.05 -4.46 9.10
CA PRO A 167 5.60 -5.36 10.17
C PRO A 167 5.10 -6.71 9.61
N SER A 168 4.44 -6.67 8.44
CA SER A 168 3.88 -7.88 7.82
C SER A 168 4.92 -8.89 7.34
N LYS A 169 6.15 -8.45 7.04
CA LYS A 169 7.25 -9.31 6.58
C LYS A 169 8.23 -9.67 7.68
N ARG A 170 8.13 -9.06 8.86
CA ARG A 170 8.96 -9.38 10.02
C ARG A 170 8.79 -10.85 10.45
N ASP A 171 7.57 -11.36 10.35
CA ASP A 171 7.24 -12.75 10.69
C ASP A 171 7.35 -13.72 9.50
N ASP A 172 7.85 -13.27 8.35
CA ASP A 172 8.10 -14.14 7.19
C ASP A 172 9.56 -14.66 7.25
N PRO A 173 9.78 -15.93 7.66
CA PRO A 173 11.14 -16.49 7.78
C PRO A 173 11.82 -16.74 6.43
N THR A 174 11.19 -16.36 5.31
CA THR A 174 11.65 -16.69 3.96
C THR A 174 12.70 -15.69 3.48
N PHE A 175 13.98 -15.94 3.78
CA PHE A 175 15.09 -15.22 3.16
C PHE A 175 15.28 -15.68 1.69
N LYS A 176 14.60 -15.02 0.75
CA LYS A 176 14.89 -15.22 -0.68
C LYS A 176 16.08 -14.36 -1.09
N LEU A 177 17.26 -14.98 -1.14
CA LEU A 177 18.42 -14.44 -1.84
C LEU A 177 18.18 -14.56 -3.34
N GLU A 178 17.57 -13.55 -3.95
CA GLU A 178 17.48 -13.48 -5.41
C GLU A 178 18.80 -12.94 -5.99
N VAL A 179 19.58 -13.83 -6.60
CA VAL A 179 20.73 -13.49 -7.43
C VAL A 179 20.29 -13.62 -8.90
N GLY A 180 19.80 -12.53 -9.50
CA GLY A 180 19.35 -12.51 -10.89
C GLY A 180 18.50 -11.28 -11.20
N LYS A 181 18.46 -10.88 -12.49
CA LYS A 181 17.75 -9.69 -13.03
C LYS A 181 16.48 -9.40 -12.25
N ALA A 182 16.49 -8.31 -11.47
CA ALA A 182 15.30 -7.80 -10.80
C ALA A 182 14.20 -7.63 -11.86
N LYS A 183 13.16 -8.47 -11.80
CA LYS A 183 11.92 -8.21 -12.54
C LYS A 183 11.38 -6.85 -12.07
N ALA A 184 10.65 -6.16 -12.95
CA ALA A 184 10.08 -4.83 -12.75
C ALA A 184 9.06 -4.69 -11.57
N THR A 185 9.08 -5.61 -10.60
CA THR A 185 8.27 -5.61 -9.37
C THR A 185 8.69 -4.54 -8.36
N SER A 186 9.75 -3.77 -8.60
CA SER A 186 10.24 -2.71 -7.69
C SER A 186 9.24 -1.58 -7.49
N HIS A 187 8.46 -1.25 -8.52
CA HIS A 187 7.59 -0.07 -8.55
C HIS A 187 6.15 -0.32 -8.07
N THR A 188 5.76 -1.57 -7.85
CA THR A 188 4.45 -1.90 -7.28
C THR A 188 4.51 -1.95 -5.75
N ALA A 189 3.54 -1.35 -5.08
CA ALA A 189 3.36 -1.45 -3.64
C ALA A 189 1.90 -1.84 -3.34
N THR A 190 1.72 -2.97 -2.66
CA THR A 190 0.41 -3.40 -2.19
C THR A 190 0.27 -2.96 -0.74
N LEU A 191 -0.76 -2.16 -0.46
CA LEU A 191 -1.11 -1.78 0.90
C LEU A 191 -1.54 -3.03 1.68
N VAL A 192 -0.84 -3.30 2.78
CA VAL A 192 -1.24 -4.29 3.77
C VAL A 192 -1.85 -3.55 4.94
N ARG A 193 -3.13 -3.77 5.22
CA ARG A 193 -3.79 -3.09 6.35
C ARG A 193 -3.29 -3.70 7.67
N PRO A 194 -3.00 -2.89 8.70
CA PRO A 194 -2.57 -3.39 9.98
C PRO A 194 -3.66 -4.28 10.58
N LYS A 195 -3.29 -5.38 11.22
CA LYS A 195 -4.25 -6.30 11.86
C LYS A 195 -4.56 -5.87 13.28
N THR A 196 -3.59 -5.24 13.92
CA THR A 196 -3.64 -4.80 15.31
C THR A 196 -3.41 -3.30 15.42
N GLU A 197 -3.89 -2.72 16.52
CA GLU A 197 -3.63 -1.31 16.84
C GLU A 197 -2.13 -1.02 17.02
N GLY A 198 -1.37 -1.98 17.58
CA GLY A 198 0.08 -1.87 17.72
C GLY A 198 0.80 -1.77 16.38
N GLU A 199 0.45 -2.62 15.42
CA GLU A 199 0.97 -2.55 14.05
C GLU A 199 0.65 -1.19 13.40
N PHE A 200 -0.55 -0.66 13.63
CA PHE A 200 -0.93 0.65 13.09
C PHE A 200 -0.04 1.77 13.64
N TYR A 201 0.22 1.81 14.94
CA TYR A 201 1.10 2.83 15.53
C TYR A 201 2.57 2.65 15.11
N GLU A 202 3.04 1.42 14.96
CA GLU A 202 4.36 1.13 14.40
C GLU A 202 4.47 1.65 12.95
N MET A 203 3.45 1.44 12.13
CA MET A 203 3.39 2.00 10.76
C MET A 203 3.43 3.52 10.76
N ILE A 204 2.73 4.21 11.67
CA ILE A 204 2.82 5.68 11.81
C ILE A 204 4.26 6.10 12.11
N HIS A 205 4.92 5.43 13.06
CA HIS A 205 6.29 5.73 13.43
C HIS A 205 7.26 5.59 12.25
N TYR A 206 7.17 4.50 11.50
CA TYR A 206 7.99 4.28 10.31
C TYR A 206 7.72 5.27 9.20
N PHE A 207 6.46 5.64 8.98
CA PHE A 207 6.12 6.67 8.01
C PHE A 207 6.75 8.02 8.38
N ILE A 208 6.68 8.42 9.65
CA ILE A 208 7.32 9.66 10.13
C ILE A 208 8.83 9.63 9.85
N ILE A 209 9.51 8.54 10.20
CA ILE A 209 10.95 8.38 9.94
C ILE A 209 11.25 8.55 8.45
N VAL A 210 10.51 7.86 7.58
CA VAL A 210 10.75 7.88 6.13
C VAL A 210 10.50 9.28 5.55
N ILE A 211 9.39 9.93 5.89
CA ILE A 211 9.07 11.28 5.38
C ILE A 211 10.14 12.31 5.80
N VAL A 212 10.61 12.24 7.04
CA VAL A 212 11.67 13.12 7.55
C VAL A 212 13.01 12.80 6.89
N ALA A 213 13.34 11.51 6.75
CA ALA A 213 14.58 11.07 6.09
C ALA A 213 14.64 11.51 4.62
N LEU A 214 13.51 11.45 3.91
CA LEU A 214 13.37 11.95 2.54
C LEU A 214 13.35 13.49 2.45
N GLY A 215 13.19 14.20 3.57
CA GLY A 215 13.10 15.66 3.56
C GLY A 215 11.81 16.20 2.92
N MET A 216 10.76 15.37 2.80
CA MET A 216 9.47 15.78 2.22
C MET A 216 8.64 16.65 3.17
N ALA A 217 8.78 16.43 4.48
CA ALA A 217 8.19 17.27 5.52
C ALA A 217 9.07 17.26 6.77
N SER A 218 8.97 18.31 7.59
CA SER A 218 9.62 18.34 8.90
C SER A 218 8.88 17.46 9.90
N ALA A 219 9.60 16.99 10.93
CA ALA A 219 9.04 16.16 11.99
C ALA A 219 7.82 16.82 12.65
N THR A 220 7.90 18.14 12.93
CA THR A 220 6.80 18.88 13.55
C THR A 220 5.53 18.88 12.70
N ILE A 221 5.66 19.04 11.38
CA ILE A 221 4.52 19.08 10.47
C ILE A 221 3.86 17.70 10.34
N VAL A 222 4.66 16.65 10.12
CA VAL A 222 4.11 15.29 9.98
C VAL A 222 3.50 14.80 11.29
N MET A 223 4.11 15.09 12.45
CA MET A 223 3.55 14.73 13.75
C MET A 223 2.24 15.48 14.03
N LYS A 224 2.18 16.78 13.72
CA LYS A 224 0.95 17.57 13.85
C LYS A 224 -0.17 17.03 12.96
N PHE A 225 0.15 16.63 11.73
CA PHE A 225 -0.79 16.00 10.82
C PHE A 225 -1.38 14.70 11.40
N PHE A 226 -0.55 13.83 12.00
CA PHE A 226 -1.06 12.64 12.68
C PHE A 226 -1.86 12.99 13.94
N ASP A 227 -1.46 14.01 14.71
CA ASP A 227 -2.24 14.51 15.85
C ASP A 227 -3.64 14.96 15.44
N ASP A 228 -3.74 15.64 14.31
CA ASP A 228 -4.99 16.16 13.77
C ASP A 228 -5.88 15.05 13.18
N VAL A 229 -5.32 14.22 12.31
CA VAL A 229 -6.08 13.24 11.52
C VAL A 229 -6.34 11.95 12.30
N VAL A 230 -5.29 11.36 12.86
CA VAL A 230 -5.37 10.05 13.51
C VAL A 230 -5.78 10.22 14.97
N TYR A 231 -4.99 10.94 15.75
CA TYR A 231 -5.27 11.10 17.18
C TYR A 231 -6.51 11.97 17.42
N GLY A 232 -6.84 12.89 16.50
CA GLY A 232 -8.11 13.61 16.48
C GLY A 232 -9.31 12.67 16.37
N ALA A 233 -9.29 11.73 15.43
CA ALA A 233 -10.34 10.71 15.30
C ALA A 233 -10.45 9.83 16.55
N LEU A 234 -9.31 9.39 17.10
CA LEU A 234 -9.29 8.59 18.34
C LEU A 234 -9.85 9.37 19.53
N ARG A 235 -9.56 10.67 19.65
CA ARG A 235 -10.14 11.54 20.70
C ARG A 235 -11.67 11.66 20.55
N MET A 236 -12.18 11.61 19.33
CA MET A 236 -13.62 11.53 19.03
C MET A 236 -14.22 10.14 19.27
N LYS A 237 -13.45 9.20 19.85
CA LYS A 237 -13.86 7.82 20.16
C LYS A 237 -14.13 6.95 18.93
N GLU A 238 -13.57 7.32 17.77
CA GLU A 238 -13.54 6.42 16.62
C GLU A 238 -12.57 5.26 16.88
N PRO A 239 -12.86 4.05 16.34
CA PRO A 239 -11.92 2.95 16.41
C PRO A 239 -10.67 3.25 15.57
N TRP A 240 -9.52 2.68 15.96
CA TRP A 240 -8.24 2.89 15.26
C TRP A 240 -8.29 2.51 13.77
N LYS A 241 -9.15 1.56 13.39
CA LYS A 241 -9.37 1.14 12.00
C LYS A 241 -9.98 2.27 11.16
N VAL A 242 -10.95 2.99 11.72
CA VAL A 242 -11.51 4.20 11.09
C VAL A 242 -10.44 5.28 11.01
N ALA A 243 -9.62 5.46 12.04
CA ALA A 243 -8.52 6.42 12.01
C ALA A 243 -7.47 6.08 10.92
N HIS A 244 -7.17 4.79 10.72
CA HIS A 244 -6.32 4.31 9.61
C HIS A 244 -6.94 4.62 8.24
N GLU A 245 -8.23 4.31 8.03
CA GLU A 245 -8.86 4.60 6.74
C GLU A 245 -9.02 6.11 6.52
N LEU A 246 -9.21 6.90 7.57
CA LEU A 246 -9.24 8.36 7.48
C LEU A 246 -7.88 8.91 7.04
N LEU A 247 -6.79 8.38 7.57
CA LEU A 247 -5.43 8.70 7.12
C LEU A 247 -5.27 8.42 5.63
N MET A 248 -5.72 7.26 5.14
CA MET A 248 -5.66 6.91 3.72
C MET A 248 -6.49 7.86 2.85
N VAL A 249 -7.67 8.27 3.31
CA VAL A 249 -8.51 9.27 2.63
C VAL A 249 -7.77 10.61 2.53
N TYR A 250 -7.13 11.06 3.62
CA TYR A 250 -6.35 12.30 3.59
C TYR A 250 -5.10 12.23 2.72
N PHE A 251 -4.38 11.09 2.70
CA PHE A 251 -3.29 10.90 1.75
C PHE A 251 -3.78 11.04 0.31
N ARG A 252 -4.92 10.41 -0.02
CA ARG A 252 -5.52 10.54 -1.34
C ARG A 252 -5.84 12.00 -1.65
N GLU A 253 -6.53 12.72 -0.75
CA GLU A 253 -6.88 14.13 -0.98
C GLU A 253 -5.65 15.04 -1.18
N ILE A 254 -4.56 14.79 -0.45
CA ILE A 254 -3.30 15.55 -0.63
C ILE A 254 -2.65 15.19 -1.96
N ASP A 255 -2.58 13.90 -2.29
CA ASP A 255 -1.88 13.39 -3.46
C ASP A 255 -2.59 13.75 -4.79
N ILE A 256 -3.93 13.81 -4.80
CA ILE A 256 -4.71 14.08 -6.02
C ILE A 256 -5.13 15.54 -6.18
N ASP A 257 -4.84 16.41 -5.21
CA ASP A 257 -5.28 17.81 -5.26
C ASP A 257 -4.74 18.52 -6.52
N PRO A 258 -5.62 18.90 -7.47
CA PRO A 258 -5.19 19.55 -8.71
C PRO A 258 -4.50 20.89 -8.47
N GLN A 259 -4.82 21.56 -7.35
CA GLN A 259 -4.26 22.87 -7.00
C GLN A 259 -3.00 22.77 -6.14
N ARG A 260 -2.65 21.59 -5.61
CA ARG A 260 -1.59 21.37 -4.61
C ARG A 260 -1.67 22.34 -3.42
N ALA A 261 -2.88 22.78 -3.10
CA ALA A 261 -3.18 23.67 -2.00
C ALA A 261 -3.23 22.89 -0.68
N MET A 262 -3.65 21.63 -0.72
CA MET A 262 -3.67 20.68 0.40
C MET A 262 -2.28 20.10 0.64
N GLN A 263 -1.80 20.26 1.86
CA GLN A 263 -0.53 19.73 2.36
C GLN A 263 -0.73 19.24 3.80
N MET A 264 0.19 18.43 4.31
CA MET A 264 0.12 17.94 5.69
C MET A 264 -0.04 19.07 6.73
N GLY A 265 0.56 20.23 6.50
CA GLY A 265 0.50 21.38 7.41
C GLY A 265 -0.80 22.18 7.38
N ASN A 266 -1.67 21.97 6.39
CA ASN A 266 -2.91 22.76 6.23
C ASN A 266 -4.11 21.88 5.83
N VAL A 267 -4.08 20.60 6.20
CA VAL A 267 -5.02 19.55 5.77
C VAL A 267 -6.51 19.91 6.02
N PHE A 268 -6.81 20.74 7.00
CA PHE A 268 -8.18 21.16 7.31
C PHE A 268 -8.65 22.44 6.61
N ARG A 269 -7.79 23.13 5.87
CA ARG A 269 -8.10 24.42 5.25
C ARG A 269 -9.28 24.35 4.28
N ARG A 270 -9.50 23.20 3.64
CA ARG A 270 -10.57 22.98 2.65
C ARG A 270 -11.94 22.66 3.26
N GLY A 271 -12.01 22.35 4.56
CA GLY A 271 -13.23 21.86 5.22
C GLY A 271 -13.65 20.45 4.75
N GLY A 272 -14.84 20.01 5.16
CA GLY A 272 -15.38 18.69 4.76
C GLY A 272 -14.91 17.50 5.60
N GLN A 273 -14.37 17.76 6.79
CA GLN A 273 -13.84 16.73 7.72
C GLN A 273 -14.87 15.64 8.01
N ASP A 274 -16.14 16.01 8.24
CA ASP A 274 -17.22 15.06 8.53
C ASP A 274 -17.50 14.13 7.34
N THR A 275 -17.37 14.64 6.11
CA THR A 275 -17.53 13.85 4.88
C THR A 275 -16.41 12.84 4.73
N LEU A 276 -15.16 13.25 4.99
CA LEU A 276 -13.99 12.38 4.94
C LEU A 276 -14.06 11.31 6.04
N LEU A 277 -14.50 11.69 7.24
CA LEU A 277 -14.72 10.75 8.34
C LEU A 277 -15.85 9.76 8.03
N SER A 278 -16.95 10.22 7.41
CA SER A 278 -18.02 9.34 6.94
C SER A 278 -17.51 8.33 5.91
N GLU A 279 -16.65 8.75 4.98
CA GLU A 279 -16.01 7.85 4.03
C GLU A 279 -15.09 6.84 4.74
N ALA A 280 -14.28 7.29 5.70
CA ALA A 280 -13.41 6.41 6.47
C ALA A 280 -14.19 5.31 7.21
N ARG A 281 -15.35 5.64 7.78
CA ARG A 281 -16.26 4.64 8.40
C ARG A 281 -16.79 3.63 7.39
N ARG A 282 -17.11 4.05 6.16
CA ARG A 282 -17.50 3.12 5.07
C ARG A 282 -16.35 2.22 4.66
N ASN A 283 -15.14 2.76 4.56
CA ASN A 283 -13.94 2.01 4.22
C ASN A 283 -13.60 0.99 5.32
N ASP A 284 -13.73 1.37 6.60
CA ASP A 284 -13.56 0.44 7.72
C ASP A 284 -14.52 -0.76 7.61
N ALA A 285 -15.80 -0.49 7.39
CA ALA A 285 -16.80 -1.53 7.19
C ALA A 285 -16.49 -2.42 5.97
N ALA A 286 -15.89 -1.88 4.91
CA ALA A 286 -15.53 -2.63 3.72
C ALA A 286 -14.26 -3.47 3.87
N PHE A 287 -13.26 -2.98 4.62
CA PHE A 287 -11.92 -3.55 4.64
C PHE A 287 -11.53 -4.27 5.95
N PHE A 288 -12.22 -3.98 7.06
CA PHE A 288 -11.91 -4.56 8.37
C PHE A 288 -13.05 -5.36 9.01
N CYS A 289 -14.23 -5.44 8.38
CA CYS A 289 -15.24 -6.43 8.76
C CYS A 289 -14.77 -7.85 8.44
N ALA A 290 -15.19 -8.81 9.26
CA ALA A 290 -14.70 -10.19 9.23
C ALA A 290 -14.87 -10.84 7.84
N GLY A 291 -13.73 -11.14 7.21
CA GLY A 291 -13.62 -11.79 5.91
C GLY A 291 -13.27 -10.80 4.81
N GLY A 292 -11.98 -10.61 4.55
CA GLY A 292 -11.45 -9.83 3.43
C GLY A 292 -11.81 -10.43 2.07
N ALA A 293 -13.07 -10.33 1.70
CA ALA A 293 -13.61 -10.61 0.39
C ALA A 293 -14.53 -9.45 0.01
N ASN A 294 -14.48 -9.07 -1.27
CA ASN A 294 -15.34 -8.05 -1.88
C ASN A 294 -16.74 -7.98 -1.27
N LEU A 295 -17.20 -6.74 -1.02
CA LEU A 295 -18.55 -6.33 -0.65
C LEU A 295 -19.60 -7.45 -0.80
N GLN A 296 -19.97 -8.10 0.30
CA GLN A 296 -21.25 -8.78 0.39
C GLN A 296 -22.18 -7.98 1.29
N LEU A 297 -23.23 -7.47 0.65
CA LEU A 297 -24.36 -6.83 1.28
C LEU A 297 -25.04 -7.84 2.23
N GLY A 298 -25.01 -7.56 3.53
CA GLY A 298 -25.94 -8.09 4.53
C GLY A 298 -25.69 -9.49 5.08
N GLY A 299 -25.24 -9.58 6.33
CA GLY A 299 -25.34 -10.80 7.15
C GLY A 299 -24.56 -10.70 8.46
N ALA A 300 -25.19 -11.12 9.56
CA ALA A 300 -24.74 -10.99 10.96
C ALA A 300 -23.33 -11.59 11.27
N PRO A 301 -22.66 -11.16 12.38
CA PRO A 301 -21.27 -11.52 12.65
C PRO A 301 -21.11 -13.00 12.99
N ILE A 302 -20.13 -13.64 12.37
CA ILE A 302 -19.70 -15.01 12.66
C ILE A 302 -18.46 -14.95 13.55
N ASP A 303 -18.54 -15.63 14.70
CA ASP A 303 -17.48 -15.80 15.70
C ASP A 303 -16.31 -16.63 15.11
N THR A 304 -15.13 -16.01 15.00
CA THR A 304 -13.93 -16.63 14.43
C THR A 304 -13.06 -17.21 15.54
N SER A 305 -13.32 -18.45 15.93
CA SER A 305 -12.34 -19.27 16.62
C SER A 305 -12.14 -20.61 15.90
N LYS A 306 -10.94 -20.76 15.30
CA LYS A 306 -10.26 -21.93 14.69
C LYS A 306 -10.01 -21.82 13.19
N ASP A 307 -8.74 -21.99 12.82
CA ASP A 307 -8.26 -22.01 11.45
C ASP A 307 -8.95 -23.11 10.60
N PRO A 308 -9.41 -22.83 9.36
CA PRO A 308 -10.28 -23.74 8.61
C PRO A 308 -9.59 -24.95 7.95
N LYS A 309 -8.30 -25.18 8.15
CA LYS A 309 -7.53 -26.11 7.30
C LYS A 309 -7.51 -27.58 7.74
N ASP A 310 -8.00 -27.92 8.94
CA ASP A 310 -8.01 -29.31 9.44
C ASP A 310 -9.38 -29.81 9.95
N LEU A 311 -10.49 -29.11 9.64
CA LEU A 311 -11.81 -29.54 10.08
C LEU A 311 -12.29 -30.77 9.30
N LYS A 312 -12.32 -31.93 9.99
CA LYS A 312 -12.93 -33.16 9.48
C LYS A 312 -14.46 -33.12 9.66
N PRO A 313 -15.26 -33.52 8.65
CA PRO A 313 -16.70 -33.61 8.78
C PRO A 313 -17.08 -34.64 9.85
N ASN A 314 -17.93 -34.25 10.80
CA ASN A 314 -18.43 -35.16 11.84
C ASN A 314 -19.70 -35.93 11.41
N GLY A 315 -20.15 -35.75 10.16
CA GLY A 315 -21.31 -36.41 9.58
C GLY A 315 -22.68 -35.79 9.95
N LYS A 316 -22.72 -34.77 10.81
CA LYS A 316 -23.95 -34.07 11.22
C LYS A 316 -24.18 -32.82 10.36
N GLY A 317 -25.44 -32.45 10.18
CA GLY A 317 -25.84 -31.19 9.53
C GLY A 317 -26.50 -30.23 10.52
N ASP A 318 -26.81 -29.02 10.06
CA ASP A 318 -27.55 -28.04 10.85
C ASP A 318 -29.06 -28.20 10.65
N ASP A 319 -29.75 -28.78 11.64
CA ASP A 319 -31.20 -28.97 11.62
C ASP A 319 -31.99 -27.65 11.58
N LYS A 320 -31.35 -26.52 11.89
CA LYS A 320 -31.95 -25.18 11.79
C LYS A 320 -31.80 -24.55 10.40
N SER A 321 -30.99 -25.14 9.52
CA SER A 321 -30.79 -24.63 8.17
C SER A 321 -32.05 -24.83 7.32
N LYS A 322 -32.53 -23.73 6.72
CA LYS A 322 -33.61 -23.75 5.72
C LYS A 322 -33.15 -24.28 4.35
N ARG A 323 -31.87 -24.59 4.19
CA ARG A 323 -31.27 -25.11 2.96
C ARG A 323 -30.68 -26.51 3.18
N PRO A 324 -31.02 -27.50 2.34
CA PRO A 324 -30.41 -28.82 2.38
C PRO A 324 -28.99 -28.81 1.78
N CYS A 325 -28.11 -29.65 2.30
CA CYS A 325 -26.71 -29.76 1.88
C CYS A 325 -26.59 -30.46 0.51
N ALA A 326 -25.96 -29.82 -0.47
CA ALA A 326 -25.78 -30.40 -1.79
C ALA A 326 -24.76 -31.56 -1.81
N ASP A 327 -23.69 -31.48 -1.02
CA ASP A 327 -22.66 -32.52 -0.96
C ASP A 327 -23.17 -33.80 -0.27
N PHE A 328 -23.93 -33.66 0.83
CA PHE A 328 -24.64 -34.78 1.45
C PHE A 328 -25.57 -35.49 0.46
N ASN A 329 -26.38 -34.74 -0.28
CA ASN A 329 -27.31 -35.29 -1.27
C ASN A 329 -26.63 -35.91 -2.50
N ALA A 330 -25.33 -35.68 -2.68
CA ALA A 330 -24.51 -36.28 -3.72
C ALA A 330 -23.59 -37.39 -3.20
N GLY A 331 -23.69 -37.76 -1.91
CA GLY A 331 -22.85 -38.79 -1.30
C GLY A 331 -21.38 -38.39 -1.13
N ARG A 332 -21.08 -37.08 -1.10
CA ARG A 332 -19.72 -36.56 -0.98
C ARG A 332 -19.45 -35.95 0.40
N PRO A 333 -18.18 -35.87 0.84
CA PRO A 333 -17.79 -35.15 2.05
C PRO A 333 -18.21 -33.67 1.98
N CYS A 334 -18.79 -33.17 3.07
CA CYS A 334 -19.28 -31.79 3.17
C CYS A 334 -18.11 -30.80 3.25
N LYS A 335 -18.17 -29.73 2.47
CA LYS A 335 -17.10 -28.72 2.38
C LYS A 335 -17.30 -27.50 3.28
N GLN A 336 -18.56 -27.18 3.60
CA GLN A 336 -18.92 -26.04 4.44
C GLN A 336 -19.28 -26.54 5.83
N LEU A 337 -18.30 -26.47 6.73
CA LEU A 337 -18.39 -26.95 8.10
C LEU A 337 -18.37 -25.79 9.09
N LYS A 338 -19.13 -25.93 10.17
CA LYS A 338 -19.03 -25.14 11.39
C LYS A 338 -17.76 -25.53 12.16
N PRO A 339 -17.31 -24.73 13.14
CA PRO A 339 -16.13 -25.02 13.97
C PRO A 339 -16.18 -26.37 14.74
N ASP A 340 -17.35 -26.96 14.92
CA ASP A 340 -17.55 -28.28 15.55
C ASP A 340 -17.48 -29.46 14.56
N GLY A 341 -17.21 -29.18 13.27
CA GLY A 341 -17.16 -30.16 12.19
C GLY A 341 -18.52 -30.57 11.62
N SER A 342 -19.62 -29.96 12.08
CA SER A 342 -20.96 -30.18 11.49
C SER A 342 -21.15 -29.35 10.22
N CYS A 343 -21.93 -29.84 9.25
CA CYS A 343 -22.24 -29.08 8.05
C CYS A 343 -23.13 -27.87 8.40
N VAL A 344 -22.85 -26.72 7.77
CA VAL A 344 -23.65 -25.49 7.91
C VAL A 344 -25.08 -25.68 7.34
N PHE A 345 -25.29 -26.67 6.48
CA PHE A 345 -26.57 -26.98 5.87
C PHE A 345 -27.24 -28.21 6.49
N ALA A 346 -28.55 -28.35 6.29
CA ALA A 346 -29.32 -29.47 6.79
C ALA A 346 -29.00 -30.75 6.00
N HIS A 347 -28.80 -31.86 6.69
CA HIS A 347 -28.67 -33.18 6.06
C HIS A 347 -30.06 -33.75 5.73
N ALA A 348 -30.75 -33.07 4.82
CA ALA A 348 -32.10 -33.39 4.38
C ALA A 348 -32.16 -33.46 2.85
N CYS A 349 -33.16 -34.16 2.32
CA CYS A 349 -33.30 -34.39 0.89
C CYS A 349 -33.50 -33.07 0.11
N ASN A 350 -32.64 -32.81 -0.89
CA ASN A 350 -32.70 -31.62 -1.74
C ASN A 350 -33.49 -31.83 -3.06
N GLN A 351 -34.31 -32.87 -3.15
CA GLN A 351 -35.20 -33.08 -4.30
C GLN A 351 -36.24 -31.96 -4.36
N PHE A 352 -36.31 -31.23 -5.49
CA PHE A 352 -37.35 -30.22 -5.69
C PHE A 352 -38.73 -30.86 -5.82
N VAL A 353 -39.73 -30.21 -5.23
CA VAL A 353 -41.13 -30.67 -5.22
C VAL A 353 -42.07 -29.53 -5.61
N SER A 354 -43.17 -29.86 -6.30
CA SER A 354 -44.11 -28.86 -6.84
C SER A 354 -45.10 -28.30 -5.81
N ASP A 355 -45.30 -28.99 -4.69
CA ASP A 355 -46.37 -28.69 -3.73
C ASP A 355 -45.91 -27.92 -2.47
N LYS A 356 -44.66 -27.45 -2.44
CA LYS A 356 -44.08 -26.68 -1.31
C LYS A 356 -43.69 -25.24 -1.68
N GLY A 357 -44.25 -24.70 -2.76
CA GLY A 357 -43.99 -23.34 -3.23
C GLY A 357 -42.64 -23.17 -3.95
N PRO A 358 -42.29 -21.93 -4.36
CA PRO A 358 -41.06 -21.65 -5.09
C PRO A 358 -39.82 -22.09 -4.31
N ASN A 359 -38.91 -22.81 -4.97
CA ASN A 359 -37.73 -23.44 -4.36
C ASN A 359 -38.02 -24.47 -3.25
N GLY A 360 -39.22 -25.06 -3.22
CA GLY A 360 -39.58 -26.10 -2.26
C GLY A 360 -38.77 -27.39 -2.43
N TYR A 361 -38.24 -27.93 -1.33
CA TYR A 361 -37.54 -29.22 -1.29
C TYR A 361 -38.33 -30.28 -0.53
N CYS A 362 -38.08 -31.55 -0.85
CA CYS A 362 -38.58 -32.70 -0.11
C CYS A 362 -38.32 -32.55 1.40
N PHE A 363 -37.07 -32.24 1.79
CA PHE A 363 -36.64 -32.06 3.18
C PHE A 363 -36.78 -33.30 4.08
N GLY A 364 -36.96 -34.49 3.50
CA GLY A 364 -37.00 -35.75 4.25
C GLY A 364 -35.63 -36.16 4.84
N PRO A 365 -35.61 -37.06 5.84
CA PRO A 365 -34.39 -37.50 6.55
C PRO A 365 -33.59 -38.53 5.74
N HIS A 366 -33.36 -38.28 4.45
CA HIS A 366 -32.60 -39.13 3.54
C HIS A 366 -31.81 -38.28 2.54
N ALA A 367 -30.73 -38.84 1.99
CA ALA A 367 -29.99 -38.21 0.90
C ALA A 367 -30.67 -38.51 -0.44
N ARG A 368 -30.72 -37.54 -1.36
CA ARG A 368 -31.29 -37.74 -2.70
C ARG A 368 -30.59 -38.86 -3.47
N CYS A 369 -29.28 -38.99 -3.34
CA CYS A 369 -28.50 -40.08 -3.96
C CYS A 369 -28.85 -41.48 -3.44
N ALA A 370 -29.45 -41.59 -2.25
CA ALA A 370 -29.94 -42.85 -1.68
C ALA A 370 -31.37 -43.19 -2.14
N GLY A 371 -31.96 -42.36 -3.03
CA GLY A 371 -33.34 -42.47 -3.46
C GLY A 371 -34.25 -41.54 -2.67
N CYS A 372 -35.06 -40.75 -3.38
CA CYS A 372 -36.06 -39.89 -2.75
C CYS A 372 -37.43 -40.61 -2.70
N SER A 373 -37.99 -40.78 -1.51
CA SER A 373 -39.29 -41.44 -1.31
C SER A 373 -40.50 -40.53 -1.52
N TYR A 374 -40.29 -39.29 -1.97
CA TYR A 374 -41.39 -38.38 -2.30
C TYR A 374 -42.19 -38.90 -3.50
N ASP A 375 -43.45 -38.50 -3.60
CA ASP A 375 -44.33 -38.86 -4.72
C ASP A 375 -43.70 -38.45 -6.07
N ASP A 376 -43.53 -39.42 -6.98
CA ASP A 376 -42.91 -39.22 -8.29
C ASP A 376 -43.66 -38.20 -9.15
N ALA A 377 -44.98 -38.11 -9.02
CA ALA A 377 -45.79 -37.13 -9.76
C ALA A 377 -45.51 -35.68 -9.32
N LYS A 378 -44.89 -35.49 -8.14
CA LYS A 378 -44.61 -34.18 -7.55
C LYS A 378 -43.14 -33.79 -7.59
N LYS A 379 -42.24 -34.69 -8.02
CA LYS A 379 -40.81 -34.42 -8.14
C LYS A 379 -40.53 -33.52 -9.34
N LEU A 380 -39.77 -32.47 -9.11
CA LEU A 380 -39.31 -31.57 -10.17
C LEU A 380 -37.81 -31.76 -10.42
N ARG A 381 -37.40 -31.71 -11.70
CA ARG A 381 -35.97 -31.76 -12.06
C ARG A 381 -35.24 -30.45 -11.73
N VAL A 382 -35.99 -29.34 -11.69
CA VAL A 382 -35.52 -27.98 -11.39
C VAL A 382 -36.53 -27.28 -10.49
N ALA A 383 -36.13 -26.20 -9.83
CA ALA A 383 -37.04 -25.45 -8.95
C ALA A 383 -38.30 -24.99 -9.70
N ALA A 384 -39.45 -25.07 -9.02
CA ALA A 384 -40.66 -24.38 -9.47
C ALA A 384 -40.40 -22.87 -9.44
N LYS A 385 -40.77 -22.18 -10.52
CA LYS A 385 -40.69 -20.73 -10.64
C LYS A 385 -41.66 -20.04 -9.68
#